data_AF-A0A8S9RZU7-F1
#
_entry.id   AF-A0A8S9RZU7-F1
#
_cell.length_a   1.000
_cell.length_b   1.000
_cell.length_c   1.000
_cell.angle_alpha   90.00
_cell.angle_beta   90.00
_cell.angle_gamma   90.00
#
_symmetry.space_group_name_H-M   'P 1'
#
loop_
_entity.id
_entity.type
_entity.pdbx_description
1 polymer ?
#
loop_
_entity_poly.entity_id
_entity_poly.type
_entity_poly.pdbx_seq_one_letter_code
_entity_poly.pdbx_strand_id
1 'polypeptide(L)'
;MYELEVPYLIVNKHMKPPNCAEKLAGFYKIVKMIPEGFSFKYACKDFCFFQFFDNFRETMKETNALYDVAIKLAVEIRKLTRLRDPREFVITCAIYEVESPILPLSSIEITEDPSHAAVS
;
A
#
# COMPACT_ATOMS: atom_id res chain seq x y z
N MET A 1 -4.90 -10.95 48.17
CA MET A 1 -4.59 -10.26 46.90
C MET A 1 -3.66 -11.16 46.14
N TYR A 2 -4.11 -11.76 45.03
CA TYR A 2 -3.21 -12.45 44.11
C TYR A 2 -2.74 -11.41 43.10
N GLU A 3 -1.46 -11.05 43.15
CA GLU A 3 -0.80 -10.32 42.07
C GLU A 3 -0.76 -11.25 40.85
N LEU A 4 -1.51 -10.87 39.83
CA LEU A 4 -1.39 -11.47 38.51
C LEU A 4 -0.14 -10.85 37.87
N GLU A 5 1.04 -11.38 38.21
CA GLU A 5 2.24 -11.16 37.41
C GLU A 5 2.01 -11.81 36.05
N VAL A 6 1.40 -11.06 35.12
CA VAL A 6 1.36 -11.46 33.72
C VAL A 6 2.80 -11.50 33.25
N PRO A 7 3.38 -12.68 32.95
CA PRO A 7 4.69 -12.70 32.33
C PRO A 7 4.43 -12.16 30.93
N TYR A 8 4.77 -10.90 30.70
CA TYR A 8 5.01 -10.44 29.33
C TYR A 8 6.04 -11.43 28.79
N LEU A 9 5.60 -12.34 27.94
CA LEU A 9 6.48 -13.24 27.22
C LEU A 9 7.42 -12.34 26.45
N ILE A 10 8.59 -12.06 27.02
CA ILE A 10 9.71 -11.45 26.33
C ILE A 10 10.08 -12.50 25.29
N VAL A 11 9.45 -12.43 24.13
CA VAL A 11 9.80 -13.27 22.98
C VAL A 11 11.22 -12.86 22.65
N ASN A 12 12.15 -13.70 23.09
CA ASN A 12 13.56 -13.45 22.92
C ASN A 12 13.81 -13.28 21.42
N LYS A 13 14.55 -12.24 21.01
CA LYS A 13 14.85 -11.96 19.59
C LYS A 13 15.32 -13.21 18.82
N HIS A 14 15.88 -14.17 19.56
CA HIS A 14 16.32 -15.46 19.06
C HIS A 14 15.22 -16.40 18.54
N MET A 15 13.97 -16.16 18.95
CA MET A 15 12.77 -16.92 18.60
C MET A 15 12.07 -16.38 17.35
N LYS A 16 12.39 -15.15 16.92
CA LYS A 16 11.83 -14.59 15.68
C LYS A 16 12.66 -15.06 14.48
N PRO A 17 12.02 -15.43 13.37
CA PRO A 17 12.74 -15.77 12.14
C PRO A 17 13.53 -14.54 11.65
N PRO A 18 14.68 -14.74 11.00
CA PRO A 18 15.32 -13.68 10.23
C PRO A 18 14.45 -13.31 9.02
N ASN A 19 14.68 -12.12 8.46
CA ASN A 19 13.98 -11.73 7.25
C ASN A 19 14.20 -12.72 6.10
N CYS A 20 13.12 -13.13 5.44
CA CYS A 20 13.20 -13.96 4.24
C CYS A 20 13.33 -13.09 2.98
N ALA A 21 13.85 -13.68 1.90
CA ALA A 21 14.07 -12.99 0.64
C ALA A 21 12.79 -12.35 0.07
N GLU A 22 11.63 -13.00 0.24
CA GLU A 22 10.34 -12.49 -0.24
C GLU A 22 9.91 -11.20 0.45
N LYS A 23 10.07 -11.13 1.78
CA LYS A 23 9.70 -9.95 2.57
C LYS A 23 10.66 -8.79 2.31
N LEU A 24 11.95 -9.08 2.17
CA LEU A 24 12.95 -8.13 1.69
C LEU A 24 12.59 -7.59 0.29
N ALA A 25 12.20 -8.45 -0.64
CA ALA A 25 11.75 -8.02 -1.97
C ALA A 25 10.52 -7.10 -1.90
N GLY A 26 9.55 -7.43 -1.04
CA GLY A 26 8.38 -6.57 -0.76
C GLY A 26 8.78 -5.21 -0.18
N PHE A 27 9.71 -5.19 0.77
CA PHE A 27 10.28 -3.96 1.32
C PHE A 27 10.94 -3.10 0.24
N TYR A 28 11.83 -3.69 -0.58
CA TYR A 28 12.50 -2.97 -1.66
C TYR A 28 11.51 -2.41 -2.69
N LYS A 29 10.41 -3.13 -2.98
CA LYS A 29 9.35 -2.67 -3.88
C LYS A 29 8.70 -1.39 -3.37
N ILE A 30 8.44 -1.29 -2.07
CA ILE A 30 7.86 -0.09 -1.45
C ILE A 30 8.89 1.05 -1.43
N VAL A 31 10.14 0.78 -1.01
CA VAL A 31 11.18 1.82 -0.99
C VAL A 31 11.39 2.43 -2.38
N LYS A 32 11.24 1.63 -3.45
CA LYS A 32 11.30 2.11 -4.82
C LYS A 32 10.22 3.15 -5.16
N MET A 33 9.12 3.23 -4.40
CA MET A 33 8.07 4.23 -4.58
C MET A 33 8.28 5.50 -3.74
N ILE A 34 9.23 5.48 -2.79
CA ILE A 34 9.43 6.59 -1.85
C ILE A 34 10.25 7.72 -2.49
N PRO A 35 9.83 8.99 -2.38
CA PRO A 35 10.58 10.13 -2.90
C PRO A 35 12.02 10.21 -2.36
N GLU A 36 12.92 10.78 -3.15
CA GLU A 36 14.29 11.07 -2.68
C GLU A 36 14.26 12.04 -1.50
N GLY A 37 15.14 11.85 -0.51
CA GLY A 37 15.23 12.70 0.68
C GLY A 37 14.18 12.41 1.75
N PHE A 38 13.27 11.45 1.54
CA PHE A 38 12.32 11.05 2.57
C PHE A 38 13.04 10.32 3.71
N SER A 39 12.84 10.78 4.95
CA SER A 39 13.51 10.18 6.11
C SER A 39 12.89 8.82 6.47
N PHE A 40 13.70 7.92 7.02
CA PHE A 40 13.21 6.62 7.50
C PHE A 40 12.10 6.74 8.54
N LYS A 41 12.17 7.72 9.44
CA LYS A 41 11.14 7.95 10.46
C LYS A 41 9.77 8.23 9.83
N TYR A 42 9.73 9.09 8.80
CA TYR A 42 8.49 9.37 8.08
C TYR A 42 8.08 8.20 7.21
N ALA A 43 9.04 7.54 6.55
CA ALA A 43 8.77 6.37 5.72
C ALA A 43 8.11 5.24 6.53
N CYS A 44 8.59 4.99 7.75
CA CYS A 44 8.00 4.00 8.64
C CYS A 44 6.52 4.26 8.95
N LYS A 45 6.15 5.54 9.13
CA LYS A 45 4.78 5.93 9.44
C LYS A 45 3.88 5.87 8.22
N ASP A 46 4.32 6.43 7.11
CA ASP A 46 3.47 6.67 5.93
C ASP A 46 3.38 5.44 5.01
N PHE A 47 4.36 4.53 5.08
CA PHE A 47 4.42 3.30 4.29
C PHE A 47 4.37 2.03 5.15
N CYS A 48 3.99 2.15 6.43
CA CYS A 48 3.75 1.05 7.35
C CYS A 48 4.90 0.02 7.48
N PHE A 49 6.15 0.46 7.43
CA PHE A 49 7.30 -0.47 7.49
C PHE A 49 7.37 -1.29 8.77
N PHE A 50 6.85 -0.79 9.89
CA PHE A 50 6.78 -1.56 11.13
C PHE A 50 6.11 -2.92 10.91
N GLN A 51 5.04 -2.98 10.11
CA GLN A 51 4.34 -4.23 9.79
C GLN A 51 5.21 -5.23 9.02
N PHE A 52 6.22 -4.76 8.26
CA PHE A 52 7.16 -5.64 7.56
C PHE A 52 8.11 -6.35 8.52
N PHE A 53 8.46 -5.71 9.64
CA PHE A 53 9.51 -6.18 10.54
C PHE A 53 8.99 -6.62 11.92
N ASP A 54 7.72 -6.37 12.26
CA ASP A 54 7.13 -6.71 13.56
C ASP A 54 7.31 -8.19 13.94
N ASN A 55 7.30 -9.08 12.94
CA ASN A 55 7.45 -10.52 13.13
C ASN A 55 8.89 -11.03 12.98
N PHE A 56 9.84 -10.15 12.66
CA PHE A 56 11.22 -10.53 12.42
C PHE A 56 12.15 -10.06 13.53
N ARG A 57 13.37 -10.61 13.52
CA ARG A 57 14.40 -10.31 14.50
C ARG A 57 14.99 -8.92 14.36
N GLU A 58 14.98 -8.34 13.15
CA GLU A 58 15.71 -7.12 12.86
C GLU A 58 15.21 -5.95 13.72
N THR A 59 16.19 -5.20 14.23
CA THR A 59 15.97 -3.99 14.99
C THR A 59 15.61 -2.83 14.07
N MET A 60 15.05 -1.76 14.63
CA MET A 60 14.83 -0.51 13.91
C MET A 60 16.12 0.06 13.30
N LYS A 61 17.27 -0.18 13.95
CA LYS A 61 18.58 0.26 13.46
C LYS A 61 19.02 -0.52 12.22
N GLU A 62 18.86 -1.84 12.22
CA GLU A 62 19.16 -2.69 11.06
C GLU A 62 18.21 -2.39 9.90
N THR A 63 16.93 -2.18 10.21
CA THR A 63 15.92 -1.79 9.21
C THR A 63 16.23 -0.42 8.59
N ASN A 64 16.67 0.55 9.39
CA ASN A 64 17.10 1.85 8.89
C ASN A 64 18.31 1.71 7.94
N ALA A 65 19.28 0.86 8.27
CA ALA A 65 20.41 0.60 7.39
C ALA A 65 19.98 -0.04 6.06
N LEU A 66 19.01 -0.97 6.09
CA LEU A 66 18.41 -1.54 4.88
C LEU A 66 17.69 -0.48 4.05
N TYR A 67 16.97 0.43 4.69
CA TYR A 67 16.30 1.55 4.04
C TYR A 67 17.29 2.47 3.33
N ASP A 68 18.39 2.86 3.98
CA ASP A 68 19.40 3.75 3.41
C ASP A 68 20.06 3.16 2.16
N VAL A 69 20.33 1.84 2.17
CA VAL A 69 20.83 1.13 0.99
C VAL A 69 19.77 1.07 -0.11
N ALA A 70 18.53 0.72 0.26
CA ALA A 70 17.41 0.58 -0.67
C ALA A 70 17.08 1.91 -1.37
N ILE A 71 17.03 3.02 -0.63
CA ILE A 71 16.66 4.33 -1.17
C ILE A 71 17.75 4.88 -2.10
N LYS A 72 19.03 4.70 -1.76
CA LYS A 72 20.14 5.04 -2.64
C LYS A 72 20.06 4.30 -3.97
N LEU A 73 19.86 2.98 -3.91
CA LEU A 73 19.71 2.16 -5.11
C LEU A 73 18.49 2.59 -5.94
N ALA A 74 17.36 2.87 -5.29
CA ALA A 74 16.15 3.33 -5.98
C ALA A 74 16.38 4.68 -6.69
N VAL A 75 17.10 5.61 -6.07
CA VAL A 75 17.47 6.90 -6.66
C VAL A 75 18.36 6.71 -7.90
N GLU A 76 19.39 5.88 -7.80
CA GLU A 76 20.28 5.58 -8.93
C GLU A 76 19.51 4.95 -10.10
N ILE A 77 18.65 3.98 -9.83
CA ILE A 77 17.80 3.35 -10.85
C ILE A 77 16.91 4.40 -11.52
N ARG A 78 16.28 5.30 -10.76
CA ARG A 78 15.43 6.37 -11.32
C ARG A 78 16.22 7.31 -12.22
N LYS A 79 17.43 7.70 -11.81
CA LYS A 79 18.35 8.52 -12.61
C LYS A 79 18.72 7.82 -13.92
N LEU A 80 19.01 6.51 -13.87
CA LEU A 80 19.29 5.72 -15.07
C LEU A 80 18.07 5.56 -15.99
N THR A 81 16.86 5.37 -15.44
CA THR A 81 15.64 5.32 -16.27
C THR A 81 15.33 6.66 -16.92
N ARG A 82 15.59 7.79 -16.25
CA ARG A 82 15.47 9.14 -16.85
C ARG A 82 16.49 9.38 -17.96
N LEU A 83 17.67 8.76 -17.88
CA LEU A 83 18.68 8.78 -18.95
C LEU A 83 18.29 7.92 -20.17
N ARG A 84 17.38 6.95 -20.00
CA ARG A 84 16.89 6.07 -21.08
C ARG A 84 15.61 6.58 -21.73
N ASP A 85 15.50 7.88 -21.99
CA ASP A 85 14.36 8.43 -22.74
C ASP A 85 14.77 8.98 -24.13
N PRO A 86 14.54 8.23 -25.22
CA PRO A 86 14.64 8.74 -26.58
C PRO A 86 13.33 9.34 -27.13
N ARG A 87 12.19 9.31 -26.41
CA ARG A 87 10.90 9.83 -26.92
C ARG A 87 9.88 9.87 -25.79
N GLU A 88 9.67 11.07 -25.30
CA GLU A 88 8.54 11.50 -24.49
C GLU A 88 7.22 11.07 -25.18
N PHE A 89 6.57 10.02 -24.68
CA PHE A 89 5.21 9.69 -25.11
C PHE A 89 4.24 10.53 -24.29
N VAL A 90 3.90 11.71 -24.84
CA VAL A 90 2.78 12.51 -24.36
C VAL A 90 1.48 11.77 -24.71
N ILE A 91 0.83 11.19 -23.70
CA ILE A 91 -0.53 10.67 -23.87
C ILE A 91 -1.49 11.85 -23.66
N THR A 92 -2.01 12.41 -24.74
CA THR A 92 -3.08 13.40 -24.69
C THR A 92 -4.41 12.70 -24.41
N CYS A 93 -4.90 12.77 -23.16
CA CYS A 93 -6.29 12.41 -22.88
C CYS A 93 -7.20 13.56 -23.33
N ALA A 94 -7.95 13.36 -24.41
CA ALA A 94 -9.08 14.21 -24.75
C ALA A 94 -10.30 13.77 -23.93
N ILE A 95 -10.79 14.65 -23.06
CA ILE A 95 -12.07 14.46 -22.37
C ILE A 95 -13.13 15.10 -23.26
N TYR A 96 -14.07 14.30 -23.77
CA TYR A 96 -15.26 14.80 -24.44
C TYR A 96 -16.40 14.80 -23.43
N GLU A 97 -17.00 15.96 -23.18
CA GLU A 97 -18.27 16.04 -22.48
C GLU A 97 -19.35 15.42 -23.38
N VAL A 98 -19.81 14.22 -23.03
CA VAL A 98 -21.04 13.66 -23.58
C VAL A 98 -22.18 14.26 -22.77
N GLU A 99 -22.92 15.16 -23.40
CA GLU A 99 -24.17 15.67 -22.84
C GLU A 99 -25.15 14.49 -22.75
N SER A 100 -25.32 13.95 -21.55
CA SER A 100 -26.29 12.90 -21.30
C SER A 100 -27.68 13.49 -21.52
N PRO A 101 -28.52 12.97 -22.43
CA PRO A 101 -29.91 13.39 -22.49
C PRO A 101 -30.53 13.04 -21.15
N ILE A 102 -30.91 14.07 -20.38
CA ILE A 102 -31.72 13.90 -19.19
C ILE A 102 -33.08 13.44 -19.71
N LEU A 103 -33.31 12.13 -19.68
CA LEU A 103 -34.65 11.61 -19.92
C LEU A 103 -35.55 12.10 -18.78
N PRO A 104 -36.71 12.68 -19.07
CA PRO A 104 -37.61 13.15 -18.04
C PRO A 104 -38.06 11.97 -17.16
N LEU A 105 -38.02 12.20 -15.84
CA LEU A 105 -38.44 11.27 -14.77
C LEU A 105 -39.87 10.72 -14.94
N SER A 106 -40.66 11.26 -15.87
CA SER A 106 -42.02 10.80 -16.19
C SER A 106 -42.09 9.49 -16.98
N SER A 107 -40.96 8.88 -17.36
CA SER A 107 -40.95 7.63 -18.15
C SER A 107 -40.82 6.36 -17.32
N ILE A 108 -40.74 6.46 -15.99
CA ILE A 108 -40.76 5.29 -15.11
C ILE A 108 -42.23 5.00 -14.77
N GLU A 109 -42.93 4.29 -15.66
CA GLU A 109 -44.14 3.56 -15.26
C GLU A 109 -43.70 2.34 -14.45
N ILE A 110 -43.86 2.41 -13.13
CA ILE A 110 -43.81 1.23 -12.27
C ILE A 110 -45.16 0.55 -12.44
N THR A 111 -45.23 -0.46 -13.31
CA THR A 111 -46.39 -1.35 -13.39
C THR A 111 -46.40 -2.19 -12.10
N GLU A 112 -47.22 -1.80 -11.13
CA GLU A 112 -47.55 -2.68 -10.01
C GLU A 112 -48.31 -3.89 -10.56
N ASP A 113 -47.74 -5.08 -10.39
CA ASP A 113 -48.37 -6.37 -10.70
C ASP A 113 -49.38 -6.69 -9.58
N PRO A 114 -50.71 -6.71 -9.85
CA PRO A 114 -51.70 -6.98 -8.84
C PRO A 114 -52.00 -8.48 -8.83
N SER A 115 -51.08 -9.28 -8.29
CA SER A 115 -51.29 -10.72 -8.15
C SER A 115 -50.95 -11.27 -6.78
N HIS A 116 -51.46 -10.64 -5.72
CA HIS A 116 -51.70 -11.34 -4.45
C HIS A 116 -52.99 -10.88 -3.78
N ALA A 117 -54.10 -11.45 -4.22
CA ALA A 117 -55.33 -11.53 -3.44
C ALA A 117 -55.93 -12.95 -3.59
N ALA A 118 -55.86 -13.71 -2.48
CA ALA A 118 -56.57 -14.97 -2.18
C ALA A 118 -56.24 -16.18 -3.10
N VAL A 119 -56.14 -17.43 -2.67
CA VAL A 119 -56.96 -18.24 -1.73
C VAL A 119 -56.06 -19.39 -1.26
N SER A 120 -55.93 -19.70 0.04
CA SER A 120 -56.78 -20.66 0.77
C SER A 120 -56.46 -20.62 2.26
#